data_AF-A0A6B2LC15-F1
#
_entry.id   AF-A0A6B2LC15-F1
#
_cell.length_a   1.000
_cell.length_b   1.000
_cell.length_c   1.000
_cell.angle_alpha   90.00
_cell.angle_beta   90.00
_cell.angle_gamma   90.00
#
_symmetry.space_group_name_H-M   'P 1'
#
loop_
_entity.id
_entity.type
_entity.pdbx_description
1 polymer ?
#
loop_
_entity_poly.entity_id
_entity_poly.type
_entity_poly.pdbx_seq_one_letter_code
_entity_poly.pdbx_strand_id
1 'polypeptide(L)'
;MREIYEKAVSVAIPHSVDLWCHYCTFVSDRSDDVEEVRRLFERGLEIVGTDYVAHPLWDKYLGFEMAKSNWKRAYAIFLRILHIPLEHISSYWERFKVFLNSKPLQDMITDQEAAQMDAEKVDSLEKRKAWVLADKEKVYFKTLAQTNLRRLFETEVLKVNYFHVRSLGEEQLNNWLRYLEFEEAQGDYQRVVKLYERCLIPCCNYIKFWLKYVRYVETL
;
A
#
# COMPACT_ATOMS: atom_id res chain seq x y z
N MET A 1 -26.25 1.96 -8.73
CA MET A 1 -24.86 2.47 -8.86
C MET A 1 -23.99 2.04 -7.69
N ARG A 2 -24.32 2.37 -6.43
CA ARG A 2 -23.56 1.90 -5.25
C ARG A 2 -23.51 0.37 -5.12
N GLU A 3 -24.64 -0.30 -5.31
CA GLU A 3 -24.69 -1.77 -5.32
C GLU A 3 -23.85 -2.41 -6.43
N ILE A 4 -23.61 -1.70 -7.54
CA ILE A 4 -22.80 -2.21 -8.65
C ILE A 4 -21.33 -2.20 -8.25
N TYR A 5 -20.85 -1.11 -7.62
CA TYR A 5 -19.52 -1.07 -7.03
C TYR A 5 -19.36 -2.09 -5.91
N GLU A 6 -20.36 -2.22 -5.05
CA GLU A 6 -20.31 -3.20 -3.96
C GLU A 6 -20.22 -4.63 -4.48
N LYS A 7 -20.99 -4.99 -5.52
CA LYS A 7 -20.88 -6.29 -6.19
C LYS A 7 -19.54 -6.45 -6.92
N ALA A 8 -19.05 -5.42 -7.59
CA ALA A 8 -17.76 -5.47 -8.30
C ALA A 8 -16.59 -5.70 -7.33
N VAL A 9 -16.62 -5.02 -6.19
CA VAL A 9 -15.59 -5.10 -5.15
C VAL A 9 -15.68 -6.39 -4.35
N SER A 10 -16.89 -6.90 -4.06
CA SER A 10 -17.06 -8.12 -3.26
C SER A 10 -16.98 -9.42 -4.05
N VAL A 11 -17.39 -9.41 -5.33
CA VAL A 11 -17.57 -10.64 -6.12
C VAL A 11 -16.63 -10.72 -7.33
N ALA A 12 -16.31 -9.59 -7.96
CA ALA A 12 -15.65 -9.62 -9.27
C ALA A 12 -14.13 -9.49 -9.17
N ILE A 13 -13.62 -8.34 -8.69
CA ILE A 13 -12.18 -8.03 -8.71
C ILE A 13 -11.79 -7.19 -7.47
N PRO A 14 -11.76 -7.79 -6.27
CA PRO A 14 -11.39 -7.08 -5.04
C PRO A 14 -9.96 -6.53 -5.06
N HIS A 15 -9.06 -7.11 -5.87
CA HIS A 15 -7.65 -6.72 -5.92
C HIS A 15 -7.35 -5.56 -6.89
N SER A 16 -8.34 -4.99 -7.58
CA SER A 16 -8.11 -3.87 -8.49
C SER A 16 -8.05 -2.53 -7.74
N VAL A 17 -6.85 -1.93 -7.69
CA VAL A 17 -6.62 -0.60 -7.12
C VAL A 17 -7.50 0.47 -7.80
N ASP A 18 -7.63 0.41 -9.13
CA ASP A 18 -8.40 1.37 -9.92
C ASP A 18 -9.89 1.35 -9.55
N LEU A 19 -10.46 0.15 -9.38
CA LEU A 19 -11.86 -0.01 -8.97
C LEU A 19 -12.12 0.62 -7.60
N TRP A 20 -11.23 0.37 -6.63
CA TRP A 20 -11.31 1.00 -5.31
C TRP A 20 -11.17 2.52 -5.39
N CYS A 21 -10.28 3.04 -6.23
CA CYS A 21 -10.12 4.47 -6.45
C CYS A 21 -11.40 5.12 -6.99
N HIS A 22 -12.05 4.49 -7.97
CA HIS A 22 -13.33 4.96 -8.51
C HIS A 22 -14.43 4.88 -7.46
N TYR A 23 -14.51 3.79 -6.69
CA TYR A 23 -15.52 3.61 -5.67
C TYR A 23 -15.38 4.64 -4.55
N CYS A 24 -14.16 4.85 -4.04
CA CYS A 24 -13.90 5.83 -2.99
C CYS A 24 -14.18 7.26 -3.45
N THR A 25 -13.82 7.60 -4.69
CA THR A 25 -14.15 8.92 -5.27
C THR A 25 -15.66 9.10 -5.36
N PHE A 26 -16.38 8.10 -5.89
CA PHE A 26 -17.83 8.14 -6.01
C PHE A 26 -18.56 8.31 -4.68
N VAL A 27 -18.11 7.63 -3.63
CA VAL A 27 -18.71 7.75 -2.29
C VAL A 27 -18.30 9.08 -1.63
N SER A 28 -17.06 9.53 -1.81
CA SER A 28 -16.62 10.84 -1.31
C SER A 28 -17.38 12.02 -1.93
N ASP A 29 -17.80 11.90 -3.19
CA ASP A 29 -18.54 12.96 -3.89
C ASP A 29 -20.04 12.98 -3.54
N ARG A 30 -20.58 11.89 -2.99
CA ARG A 30 -22.02 11.68 -2.80
C ARG A 30 -22.45 11.51 -1.37
N SER A 31 -21.53 11.15 -0.48
CA SER A 31 -21.80 11.00 0.94
C SER A 31 -21.22 12.18 1.70
N ASP A 32 -22.07 12.80 2.53
CA ASP A 32 -21.63 13.78 3.52
C ASP A 32 -21.08 13.11 4.80
N ASP A 33 -21.26 11.79 4.96
CA ASP A 33 -20.75 11.03 6.10
C ASP A 33 -19.26 10.72 5.96
N VAL A 34 -18.45 11.48 6.71
CA VAL A 34 -17.00 11.34 6.76
C VAL A 34 -16.57 9.97 7.28
N GLU A 35 -17.28 9.38 8.23
CA GLU A 35 -16.94 8.06 8.79
C GLU A 35 -17.28 6.92 7.82
N GLU A 36 -18.34 7.08 7.02
CA GLU A 36 -18.64 6.14 5.94
C GLU A 36 -17.53 6.11 4.88
N VAL A 37 -17.07 7.28 4.43
CA VAL A 37 -15.98 7.39 3.45
C VAL A 37 -14.69 6.78 4.03
N ARG A 38 -14.39 7.01 5.31
CA ARG A 38 -13.22 6.43 5.99
C ARG A 38 -13.28 4.92 6.07
N ARG A 39 -14.42 4.35 6.51
CA ARG A 39 -14.61 2.89 6.55
C ARG A 39 -14.39 2.26 5.18
N LEU A 40 -14.81 2.96 4.13
CA LEU A 40 -14.60 2.48 2.77
C LEU A 40 -13.12 2.49 2.37
N PHE A 41 -12.39 3.57 2.67
CA PHE A 41 -10.94 3.63 2.44
C PHE A 41 -10.20 2.53 3.21
N GLU A 42 -10.48 2.34 4.50
CA GLU A 42 -9.82 1.30 5.30
C GLU A 42 -10.07 -0.10 4.76
N ARG A 43 -11.30 -0.40 4.35
CA ARG A 43 -11.62 -1.68 3.72
C ARG A 43 -10.89 -1.89 2.40
N GLY A 44 -10.75 -0.83 1.58
CA GLY A 44 -9.93 -0.89 0.38
C GLY A 44 -8.46 -1.14 0.70
N LEU A 45 -7.92 -0.45 1.71
CA LEU A 45 -6.52 -0.56 2.11
C LEU A 45 -6.16 -1.92 2.73
N GLU A 46 -7.10 -2.59 3.39
CA GLU A 46 -6.90 -3.95 3.90
C GLU A 46 -6.60 -4.93 2.75
N ILE A 47 -7.33 -4.79 1.65
CA ILE A 47 -7.23 -5.67 0.49
C ILE A 47 -6.07 -5.24 -0.41
N VAL A 48 -6.13 -4.02 -0.94
CA VAL A 48 -5.19 -3.50 -1.96
C VAL A 48 -4.09 -2.60 -1.41
N GLY A 49 -4.13 -2.19 -0.14
CA GLY A 49 -3.18 -1.19 0.38
C GLY A 49 -1.72 -1.65 0.43
N THR A 50 -1.48 -2.96 0.42
CA THR A 50 -0.13 -3.56 0.36
C THR A 50 0.36 -3.80 -1.08
N ASP A 51 -0.45 -3.49 -2.10
CA ASP A 51 -0.07 -3.65 -3.49
C ASP A 51 0.98 -2.60 -3.89
N TYR A 52 1.91 -2.98 -4.77
CA TYR A 52 3.01 -2.13 -5.22
C TYR A 52 2.49 -0.85 -5.91
N VAL A 53 1.34 -0.95 -6.60
CA VAL A 53 0.68 0.14 -7.34
C VAL A 53 -0.41 0.85 -6.52
N ALA A 54 -0.53 0.59 -5.22
CA ALA A 54 -1.60 1.16 -4.38
C ALA A 54 -1.52 2.69 -4.19
N HIS A 55 -0.51 3.36 -4.77
CA HIS A 55 -0.26 4.79 -4.61
C HIS A 55 -1.46 5.71 -4.90
N PRO A 56 -2.33 5.48 -5.91
CA PRO A 56 -3.45 6.38 -6.17
C PRO A 56 -4.49 6.35 -5.05
N LEU A 57 -4.68 5.19 -4.42
CA LEU A 57 -5.62 5.04 -3.31
C LEU A 57 -5.11 5.74 -2.06
N TRP A 58 -3.83 5.59 -1.75
CA TRP A 58 -3.16 6.29 -0.65
C TRP A 58 -3.19 7.81 -0.84
N ASP A 59 -2.93 8.30 -2.06
CA ASP A 59 -2.98 9.74 -2.37
C ASP A 59 -4.40 10.30 -2.20
N LYS A 60 -5.43 9.56 -2.62
CA LYS A 60 -6.83 9.94 -2.40
C LYS A 60 -7.18 9.99 -0.92
N TYR A 61 -6.74 9.00 -0.14
CA TYR A 61 -7.05 8.98 1.28
C TYR A 61 -6.34 10.10 2.05
N LEU A 62 -5.07 10.35 1.73
CA LEU A 62 -4.32 11.49 2.27
C LEU A 62 -4.97 12.82 1.88
N GLY A 63 -5.35 13.00 0.62
CA GLY A 63 -6.04 14.21 0.15
C GLY A 63 -7.36 14.44 0.89
N PHE A 64 -8.13 13.38 1.15
CA PHE A 64 -9.38 13.43 1.91
C PHE A 64 -9.16 13.89 3.36
N GLU A 65 -8.20 13.30 4.08
CA GLU A 65 -7.93 13.68 5.48
C GLU A 65 -7.30 15.07 5.60
N MET A 66 -6.48 15.47 4.62
CA MET A 66 -5.95 16.85 4.52
C MET A 66 -7.07 17.86 4.30
N ALA A 67 -8.04 17.58 3.42
CA ALA A 67 -9.20 18.45 3.19
C ALA A 67 -10.07 18.61 4.45
N LYS A 68 -10.16 17.56 5.28
CA LYS A 68 -10.88 17.58 6.56
C LYS A 68 -10.04 18.10 7.73
N SER A 69 -8.80 18.56 7.50
CA SER A 69 -7.86 19.07 8.52
C SER A 69 -7.54 18.10 9.68
N ASN A 70 -7.64 16.78 9.46
CA ASN A 70 -7.35 15.77 10.48
C ASN A 70 -5.88 15.33 10.43
N TRP A 71 -5.00 16.15 11.02
CA TRP A 71 -3.55 15.97 10.94
C TRP A 71 -3.04 14.70 11.64
N LYS A 72 -3.62 14.30 12.77
CA LYS A 72 -3.28 13.05 13.48
C LYS A 72 -3.47 11.81 12.60
N ARG A 73 -4.58 11.73 11.87
CA ARG A 73 -4.86 10.61 10.97
C ARG A 73 -3.99 10.65 9.71
N ALA A 74 -3.80 11.83 9.12
CA ALA A 74 -2.87 11.99 8.00
C ALA A 74 -1.45 11.53 8.38
N TYR A 75 -1.00 11.86 9.60
CA TYR A 75 0.28 11.38 10.14
C TYR A 75 0.31 9.85 10.28
N ALA A 76 -0.72 9.25 10.88
CA ALA A 76 -0.82 7.79 11.00
C ALA A 76 -0.82 7.07 9.62
N ILE A 77 -1.45 7.67 8.60
CA ILE A 77 -1.44 7.16 7.23
C ILE A 77 -0.02 7.22 6.65
N PHE A 78 0.69 8.34 6.81
CA PHE A 78 2.10 8.42 6.40
C PHE A 78 2.94 7.33 7.06
N LEU A 79 2.79 7.13 8.37
CA LEU A 79 3.53 6.07 9.07
C LEU A 79 3.25 4.69 8.48
N ARG A 80 1.98 4.36 8.18
CA ARG A 80 1.62 3.09 7.52
C ARG A 80 2.30 2.96 6.16
N ILE A 81 2.26 4.00 5.33
CA ILE A 81 2.86 4.00 3.99
C ILE A 81 4.37 3.73 4.06
N LEU A 82 5.08 4.28 5.06
CA LEU A 82 6.53 4.07 5.20
C LEU A 82 6.91 2.61 5.45
N HIS A 83 5.99 1.77 5.93
CA HIS A 83 6.20 0.34 6.12
C HIS A 83 5.85 -0.50 4.88
N ILE A 84 5.27 0.10 3.84
CA ILE A 84 4.78 -0.62 2.67
C ILE A 84 5.70 -0.36 1.48
N PRO A 85 6.20 -1.40 0.80
CA PRO A 85 7.09 -1.23 -0.35
C PRO A 85 6.30 -0.81 -1.60
N LEU A 86 6.02 0.49 -1.72
CA LEU A 86 5.34 1.12 -2.85
C LEU A 86 6.33 1.65 -3.90
N GLU A 87 5.88 1.76 -5.17
CA GLU A 87 6.66 2.31 -6.28
C GLU A 87 7.22 3.72 -5.99
N HIS A 88 6.37 4.61 -5.47
CA HIS A 88 6.67 6.02 -5.24
C HIS A 88 7.03 6.35 -3.78
N ILE A 89 7.57 5.38 -3.01
CA ILE A 89 7.89 5.57 -1.59
C ILE A 89 8.82 6.78 -1.33
N SER A 90 9.75 7.06 -2.24
CA SER A 90 10.64 8.23 -2.13
C SER A 90 9.87 9.55 -2.20
N SER A 91 8.86 9.65 -3.05
CA SER A 91 8.00 10.83 -3.14
C SER A 91 7.16 11.02 -1.87
N TYR A 92 6.67 9.91 -1.26
CA TYR A 92 5.98 9.97 0.03
C TYR A 92 6.89 10.43 1.16
N TRP A 93 8.15 10.00 1.16
CA TRP A 93 9.14 10.46 2.14
C TRP A 93 9.41 11.97 2.04
N GLU A 94 9.56 12.50 0.83
CA GLU A 94 9.71 13.94 0.63
C GLU A 94 8.45 14.71 1.07
N ARG A 95 7.26 14.23 0.71
CA ARG A 95 5.97 14.81 1.16
C ARG A 95 5.85 14.79 2.69
N PHE A 96 6.30 13.72 3.34
CA PHE A 96 6.30 13.59 4.80
C PHE A 96 7.23 14.61 5.47
N LYS A 97 8.44 14.83 4.93
CA LYS A 97 9.35 15.87 5.42
C LYS A 97 8.74 17.27 5.31
N VAL A 98 8.12 17.58 4.18
CA VAL A 98 7.42 18.87 3.97
C VAL A 98 6.25 19.01 4.94
N PHE A 99 5.47 17.95 5.13
CA PHE A 99 4.34 17.90 6.05
C PHE A 99 4.75 18.21 7.49
N LEU A 100 5.81 17.56 7.99
CA LEU A 100 6.37 17.79 9.32
C LEU A 100 6.89 19.22 9.52
N ASN A 101 7.44 19.84 8.47
CA ASN A 101 7.90 21.22 8.54
C ASN A 101 6.74 22.24 8.54
N SER A 102 5.68 21.96 7.78
CA SER A 102 4.56 22.89 7.55
C SER A 102 3.57 23.01 8.71
N LYS A 103 3.50 22.03 9.62
CA LYS A 103 2.47 21.95 10.66
C LYS A 103 3.06 21.77 12.07
N PRO A 104 2.34 22.20 13.13
CA PRO A 104 2.78 22.02 14.51
C PRO A 104 2.76 20.54 14.90
N LEU A 105 3.87 20.05 15.47
CA LEU A 105 4.07 18.63 15.79
C LEU A 105 3.08 18.10 16.84
N GLN A 106 2.64 18.97 17.77
CA GLN A 106 1.74 18.63 18.88
C GLN A 106 0.36 18.13 18.42
N ASP A 107 -0.11 18.59 17.26
CA ASP A 107 -1.40 18.17 16.70
C ASP A 107 -1.28 16.92 15.81
N MET A 108 -0.08 16.34 15.68
CA MET A 108 0.22 15.26 14.73
C MET A 108 0.66 13.98 15.43
N ILE A 109 1.55 14.09 16.40
CA ILE A 109 2.14 12.94 17.08
C ILE A 109 1.11 12.27 17.98
N THR A 110 1.27 10.96 18.13
CA THR A 110 0.50 10.21 19.12
C THR A 110 0.96 10.57 20.53
N ASP A 111 0.07 10.50 21.51
CA ASP A 111 0.37 10.81 22.91
C ASP A 111 1.50 9.91 23.46
N GLN A 112 1.68 8.72 22.87
CA GLN A 112 2.77 7.78 23.17
C GLN A 112 4.13 8.27 22.65
N GLU A 113 4.20 8.78 21.42
CA GLU A 113 5.43 9.35 20.86
C GLU A 113 5.80 10.64 21.60
N ALA A 114 4.82 11.47 21.97
CA ALA A 114 5.04 12.64 22.81
C ALA A 114 5.69 12.26 24.16
N ALA A 115 5.18 11.23 24.82
CA ALA A 115 5.71 10.74 26.09
C ALA A 115 7.13 10.17 25.97
N GLN A 116 7.46 9.48 24.87
CA GLN A 116 8.82 8.99 24.62
C GLN A 116 9.82 10.14 24.41
N MET A 117 9.40 11.18 23.68
CA MET A 117 10.23 12.36 23.43
C MET A 117 10.43 13.21 24.70
N ASP A 118 9.41 13.27 25.57
CA ASP A 118 9.51 13.91 26.88
C ASP A 118 10.43 13.11 27.83
N ALA A 119 10.40 11.78 27.77
CA ALA A 119 11.30 10.91 28.53
C ALA A 119 12.77 11.06 28.10
N GLU A 120 13.02 11.26 26.80
CA GLU A 120 14.36 11.56 26.25
C GLU A 120 14.79 13.02 26.44
N LYS A 121 13.99 13.85 27.12
CA LYS A 121 14.27 15.27 27.41
C LYS A 121 14.61 16.08 26.15
N VAL A 122 13.84 15.89 25.09
CA VAL A 122 14.03 16.66 23.85
C VAL A 122 13.45 18.08 24.03
N ASP A 123 14.35 18.99 24.38
CA ASP A 123 14.04 20.35 24.90
C ASP A 123 13.52 21.35 23.85
N SER A 124 13.82 21.14 22.56
CA SER A 124 13.37 22.05 21.48
C SER A 124 12.47 21.36 20.45
N LEU A 125 11.49 22.10 19.93
CA LEU A 125 10.59 21.61 18.88
C LEU A 125 11.35 21.09 17.65
N GLU A 126 12.45 21.74 17.26
CA GLU A 126 13.29 21.33 16.14
C GLU A 126 13.97 19.99 16.41
N LYS A 127 14.53 19.79 17.61
CA LYS A 127 15.10 18.49 18.00
C LYS A 127 14.03 17.40 18.05
N ARG A 128 12.81 17.74 18.47
CA ARG A 128 11.65 16.84 18.43
C ARG A 128 11.33 16.40 17.02
N LYS A 129 11.29 17.32 16.04
CA LYS A 129 11.09 16.97 14.62
C LYS A 129 12.23 16.09 14.09
N ALA A 130 13.47 16.45 14.39
CA ALA A 130 14.65 15.72 13.95
C ALA A 130 14.69 14.29 14.50
N TRP A 131 14.27 14.09 15.75
CA TRP A 131 14.17 12.78 16.36
C TRP A 131 13.16 11.88 15.63
N VAL A 132 11.95 12.40 15.38
CA VAL A 132 10.92 11.68 14.62
C VAL A 132 11.42 11.33 13.23
N LEU A 133 12.08 12.27 12.55
CA LEU A 133 12.67 12.02 11.24
C LEU A 133 13.71 10.91 11.29
N ALA A 134 14.64 10.94 12.23
CA ALA A 134 15.69 9.93 12.37
C ALA A 134 15.14 8.53 12.68
N ASP A 135 14.09 8.44 13.50
CA ASP A 135 13.39 7.18 13.76
C ASP A 135 12.73 6.63 12.50
N LYS A 136 11.92 7.46 11.81
CA LYS A 136 11.18 7.02 10.61
C LYS A 136 12.10 6.82 9.39
N GLU A 137 13.26 7.48 9.35
CA GLU A 137 14.24 7.33 8.29
C GLU A 137 14.82 5.91 8.25
N LYS A 138 15.05 5.28 9.41
CA LYS A 138 15.48 3.87 9.49
C LYS A 138 14.46 2.94 8.85
N VAL A 139 13.17 3.17 9.15
CA VAL A 139 12.06 2.43 8.55
C VAL A 139 12.03 2.65 7.04
N TYR A 140 12.09 3.91 6.60
CA TYR A 140 12.12 4.26 5.18
C TYR A 140 13.25 3.57 4.42
N PHE A 141 14.48 3.57 4.94
CA PHE A 141 15.60 2.91 4.26
C PHE A 141 15.42 1.40 4.14
N LYS A 142 14.89 0.75 5.19
CA LYS A 142 14.56 -0.68 5.14
C LYS A 142 13.50 -0.96 4.07
N THR A 143 12.42 -0.19 4.04
CA THR A 143 11.35 -0.35 3.06
C THR A 143 11.82 -0.02 1.63
N LEU A 144 12.66 1.01 1.46
CA LEU A 144 13.24 1.38 0.17
C LEU A 144 14.11 0.25 -0.41
N ALA A 145 14.93 -0.40 0.42
CA ALA A 145 15.70 -1.56 -0.01
C ALA A 145 14.78 -2.71 -0.48
N GLN A 146 13.70 -2.96 0.27
CA GLN A 146 12.68 -3.94 -0.10
C GLN A 146 11.94 -3.60 -1.39
N THR A 147 11.62 -2.32 -1.61
CA THR A 147 11.00 -1.82 -2.85
C THR A 147 11.94 -2.01 -4.04
N ASN A 148 13.22 -1.66 -3.91
CA ASN A 148 14.18 -1.74 -5.01
C ASN A 148 14.42 -3.18 -5.48
N LEU A 149 14.44 -4.14 -4.56
CA LEU A 149 14.53 -5.57 -4.92
C LEU A 149 13.32 -6.02 -5.75
N ARG A 150 12.12 -5.58 -5.35
CA ARG A 150 10.85 -5.94 -6.02
C ARG A 150 10.64 -5.21 -7.34
N ARG A 151 11.15 -3.98 -7.45
CA ARG A 151 11.07 -3.16 -8.68
C ARG A 151 11.55 -3.93 -9.91
N LEU A 152 12.62 -4.73 -9.77
CA LEU A 152 13.17 -5.54 -10.85
C LEU A 152 12.16 -6.53 -11.46
N PHE A 153 11.22 -7.02 -10.66
CA PHE A 153 10.17 -7.93 -11.11
C PHE A 153 8.90 -7.17 -11.52
N GLU A 154 8.52 -6.15 -10.73
CA GLU A 154 7.29 -5.37 -10.93
C GLU A 154 7.32 -4.64 -12.29
N THR A 155 8.46 -4.10 -12.75
CA THR A 155 8.51 -3.39 -14.06
C THR A 155 7.98 -4.23 -15.24
N GLU A 156 8.21 -5.55 -15.23
CA GLU A 156 7.72 -6.45 -16.28
C GLU A 156 6.30 -6.94 -16.01
N VAL A 157 5.96 -7.22 -14.75
CA VAL A 157 4.61 -7.62 -14.32
C VAL A 157 3.59 -6.53 -14.64
N LEU A 158 3.93 -5.27 -14.39
CA LEU A 158 3.06 -4.11 -14.56
C LEU A 158 2.61 -3.89 -16.00
N LYS A 159 3.32 -4.46 -16.99
CA LYS A 159 2.94 -4.36 -18.41
C LYS A 159 1.66 -5.14 -18.73
N VAL A 160 1.32 -6.17 -17.95
CA VAL A 160 0.11 -6.99 -18.12
C VAL A 160 -0.48 -7.33 -16.75
N ASN A 161 -0.97 -6.31 -16.04
CA ASN A 161 -1.61 -6.46 -14.73
C ASN A 161 -3.03 -7.04 -14.78
N TYR A 162 -3.65 -7.01 -15.96
CA TYR A 162 -5.04 -7.41 -16.14
C TYR A 162 -5.14 -8.64 -17.04
N PHE A 163 -6.20 -9.41 -16.85
CA PHE A 163 -6.49 -10.53 -17.74
C PHE A 163 -6.62 -10.02 -19.18
N HIS A 164 -5.86 -10.64 -20.08
CA HIS A 164 -5.90 -10.32 -21.49
C HIS A 164 -5.98 -11.63 -22.29
N VAL A 165 -6.74 -11.62 -23.38
CA VAL A 165 -7.01 -12.82 -24.19
C VAL A 165 -5.76 -13.30 -24.93
N ARG A 166 -4.82 -12.40 -25.22
CA ARG A 166 -3.52 -12.77 -25.82
C ARG A 166 -2.66 -13.50 -24.80
N SER A 167 -2.05 -14.59 -25.24
CA SER A 167 -1.06 -15.33 -24.48
C SER A 167 0.10 -14.43 -24.06
N LEU A 168 0.55 -14.60 -22.82
CA LEU A 168 1.76 -14.00 -22.28
C LEU A 168 2.99 -14.62 -22.95
N GLY A 169 4.01 -13.80 -23.19
CA GLY A 169 5.31 -14.27 -23.69
C GLY A 169 6.05 -15.09 -22.64
N GLU A 170 6.93 -15.99 -23.06
CA GLU A 170 7.70 -16.84 -22.13
C GLU A 170 8.53 -16.05 -21.12
N GLU A 171 9.08 -14.91 -21.53
CA GLU A 171 9.84 -14.01 -20.64
C GLU A 171 8.99 -13.49 -19.47
N GLN A 172 7.74 -13.11 -19.74
CA GLN A 172 6.81 -12.65 -18.70
C GLN A 172 6.43 -13.79 -17.75
N LEU A 173 6.18 -14.99 -18.28
CA LEU A 173 5.90 -16.17 -17.47
C LEU A 173 7.08 -16.55 -16.58
N ASN A 174 8.30 -16.46 -17.10
CA ASN A 174 9.53 -16.73 -16.36
C ASN A 174 9.78 -15.66 -15.29
N ASN A 175 9.46 -14.39 -15.57
CA ASN A 175 9.53 -13.32 -14.58
C ASN A 175 8.56 -13.57 -13.41
N TRP A 176 7.32 -13.97 -13.69
CA TRP A 176 6.35 -14.36 -12.65
C TRP A 176 6.85 -15.51 -11.79
N LEU A 177 7.41 -16.56 -12.39
CA LEU A 177 7.98 -17.69 -11.64
C LEU A 177 9.13 -17.25 -10.72
N ARG A 178 10.07 -16.47 -11.25
CA ARG A 178 11.20 -15.93 -10.47
C ARG A 178 10.74 -15.02 -9.33
N TYR A 179 9.67 -14.24 -9.55
CA TYR A 179 9.13 -13.37 -8.52
C TYR A 179 8.44 -14.16 -7.41
N LEU A 180 7.65 -15.19 -7.76
CA LEU A 180 7.03 -16.09 -6.79
C LEU A 180 8.09 -16.82 -5.96
N GLU A 181 9.12 -17.38 -6.59
CA GLU A 181 10.24 -18.04 -5.90
C GLU A 181 10.99 -17.08 -4.97
N PHE A 182 11.19 -15.83 -5.39
CA PHE A 182 11.80 -14.79 -4.56
C PHE A 182 10.97 -14.51 -3.30
N GLU A 183 9.66 -14.30 -3.40
CA GLU A 183 8.82 -14.05 -2.23
C GLU A 183 8.67 -15.29 -1.34
N GLU A 184 8.57 -16.48 -1.92
CA GLU A 184 8.58 -17.75 -1.17
C GLU A 184 9.83 -17.87 -0.30
N ALA A 185 11.01 -17.50 -0.83
CA ALA A 185 12.26 -17.51 -0.09
C ALA A 185 12.33 -16.45 1.03
N GLN A 186 11.56 -15.37 0.94
CA GLN A 186 11.47 -14.37 2.03
C GLN A 186 10.59 -14.84 3.20
N GLY A 187 9.68 -15.79 2.96
CA GLY A 187 8.87 -16.43 4.01
C GLY A 187 7.70 -15.60 4.54
N ASP A 188 7.32 -14.50 3.88
CA ASP A 188 6.15 -13.70 4.25
C ASP A 188 4.88 -14.28 3.62
N TYR A 189 4.19 -15.15 4.36
CA TYR A 189 3.01 -15.87 3.86
C TYR A 189 1.93 -14.97 3.27
N GLN A 190 1.54 -13.90 3.98
CA GLN A 190 0.48 -13.01 3.51
C GLN A 190 0.87 -12.34 2.20
N ARG A 191 2.15 -11.95 2.06
CA ARG A 191 2.65 -11.36 0.82
C ARG A 191 2.71 -12.38 -0.31
N VAL A 192 3.17 -13.60 -0.05
CA VAL A 192 3.25 -14.67 -1.05
C VAL A 192 1.86 -15.01 -1.60
N VAL A 193 0.87 -15.17 -0.72
CA VAL A 193 -0.53 -15.42 -1.13
C VAL A 193 -1.06 -14.28 -2.02
N LYS A 194 -0.89 -13.03 -1.60
CA LYS A 194 -1.31 -11.88 -2.41
C LYS A 194 -0.61 -11.84 -3.78
N LEU A 195 0.67 -12.21 -3.84
CA LEU A 195 1.40 -12.28 -5.11
C LEU A 195 0.87 -13.41 -6.00
N TYR A 196 0.54 -14.57 -5.42
CA TYR A 196 -0.11 -15.66 -6.15
C TYR A 196 -1.47 -15.25 -6.72
N GLU A 197 -2.33 -14.63 -5.91
CA GLU A 197 -3.63 -14.12 -6.35
C GLU A 197 -3.47 -13.12 -7.52
N ARG A 198 -2.49 -12.21 -7.44
CA ARG A 198 -2.14 -11.29 -8.54
C ARG A 198 -1.66 -12.04 -9.78
N CYS A 199 -0.77 -13.03 -9.63
CA CYS A 199 -0.21 -13.81 -10.73
C CYS A 199 -1.30 -14.58 -11.50
N LEU A 200 -2.31 -15.09 -10.80
CA LEU A 200 -3.37 -15.89 -11.40
C LEU A 200 -4.34 -15.07 -12.24
N ILE A 201 -4.37 -13.74 -12.11
CA ILE A 201 -5.21 -12.86 -12.95
C ILE A 201 -4.75 -12.89 -14.42
N PRO A 202 -3.50 -12.50 -14.77
CA PRO A 202 -3.02 -12.58 -16.14
C PRO A 202 -2.63 -14.01 -16.54
N CYS A 203 -2.22 -14.86 -15.58
CA CYS A 203 -1.78 -16.23 -15.87
C CYS A 203 -2.88 -17.29 -15.70
N CYS A 204 -4.17 -16.91 -15.67
CA CYS A 204 -5.26 -17.83 -15.35
C CYS A 204 -5.32 -19.07 -16.26
N ASN A 205 -4.94 -18.93 -17.53
CA ASN A 205 -4.94 -20.01 -18.52
C ASN A 205 -3.73 -20.95 -18.40
N TYR A 206 -2.79 -20.68 -17.50
CA TYR A 206 -1.55 -21.45 -17.35
C TYR A 206 -1.61 -22.29 -16.06
N ILE A 207 -2.05 -23.54 -16.22
CA ILE A 207 -2.25 -24.49 -15.11
C ILE A 207 -1.04 -24.64 -14.17
N LYS A 208 0.18 -24.43 -14.68
CA LYS A 208 1.43 -24.51 -13.90
C LYS A 208 1.44 -23.58 -12.67
N PHE A 209 0.85 -22.37 -12.77
CA PHE A 209 0.81 -21.43 -11.64
C PHE A 209 -0.21 -21.85 -10.58
N TRP A 210 -1.37 -22.37 -11.00
CA TRP A 210 -2.36 -22.94 -10.10
C TRP A 210 -1.79 -24.12 -9.31
N LEU A 211 -1.12 -25.06 -9.99
CA LEU A 211 -0.50 -26.21 -9.33
C LEU A 211 0.60 -25.79 -8.36
N LYS A 212 1.41 -24.78 -8.71
CA LYS A 212 2.43 -24.24 -7.80
C LYS A 212 1.78 -23.58 -6.58
N TYR A 213 0.69 -22.83 -6.76
CA TYR A 213 -0.03 -22.20 -5.66
C TYR A 213 -0.65 -23.22 -4.71
N VAL A 214 -1.32 -24.25 -5.24
CA VAL A 214 -1.90 -25.33 -4.43
C VAL A 214 -0.81 -26.01 -3.60
N ARG A 215 0.33 -26.36 -4.21
CA ARG A 215 1.46 -26.96 -3.49
C ARG A 215 1.98 -26.06 -2.37
N TYR A 216 2.10 -24.77 -2.61
CA TYR A 216 2.54 -23.81 -1.59
C TYR A 216 1.58 -23.78 -0.40
N VAL A 217 0.28 -23.75 -0.66
CA VAL A 217 -0.76 -23.75 0.39
C VAL A 217 -0.81 -25.10 1.14
N GLU A 218 -0.53 -26.22 0.46
CA GLU A 218 -0.46 -27.55 1.07
C GLU A 218 0.79 -27.78 1.94
N THR A 219 1.89 -27.03 1.69
CA THR A 219 3.12 -27.14 2.49
C THR A 219 3.09 -26.40 3.83
N LEU A 220 1.93 -25.85 4.20
CA LEU A 220 1.67 -25.15 5.47
C LEU A 220 1.15 -26.12 6.53
#